data_AF-A0A7Y8M4C5-F1
#
_entry.id   AF-A0A7Y8M4C5-F1
#
_cell.length_a   1.000
_cell.length_b   1.000
_cell.length_c   1.000
_cell.angle_alpha   90.00
_cell.angle_beta   90.00
_cell.angle_gamma   90.00
#
_symmetry.space_group_name_H-M   'P 1'
#
loop_
_entity.id
_entity.type
_entity.pdbx_description
1 polymer ?
#
loop_
_entity_poly.entity_id
_entity_poly.type
_entity_poly.pdbx_seq_one_letter_code
_entity_poly.pdbx_strand_id
1 'polypeptide(L)' 'MGKLKGYESEYTKFMRAWLQQHPEQIDEQQRGRALWWDRGNLTPEELARRAAMREPQKAYYYDVN' A
#
# COMPACT_ATOMS: atom_id res chain seq x y z
N MET A 1 26.06 -13.76 -22.44
CA MET A 1 25.05 -14.49 -21.64
C MET A 1 23.68 -13.82 -21.86
N GLY A 2 22.83 -14.36 -22.74
CA GLY A 2 21.47 -13.86 -22.91
C GLY A 2 20.58 -14.37 -21.77
N LYS A 3 19.91 -13.47 -21.02
CA LYS A 3 18.92 -13.87 -20.01
C LYS A 3 17.80 -14.66 -20.71
N LEU A 4 17.52 -15.87 -20.23
CA LEU A 4 16.29 -16.60 -20.55
C LEU A 4 15.11 -15.73 -20.10
N LYS A 5 14.30 -15.25 -21.06
CA LYS A 5 13.02 -14.62 -20.73
C LYS A 5 12.10 -15.73 -20.24
N GLY A 6 11.85 -15.78 -18.94
CA GLY A 6 10.87 -16.68 -18.34
C GLY A 6 9.45 -16.41 -18.88
N TYR A 7 8.51 -17.31 -18.57
CA TYR A 7 7.11 -17.12 -18.94
C TYR A 7 6.59 -15.78 -18.40
N GLU A 8 5.89 -15.05 -19.25
CA GLU A 8 5.15 -13.84 -18.91
C GLU A 8 3.68 -14.04 -19.31
N SER A 9 2.76 -13.81 -18.37
CA SER A 9 1.33 -13.94 -18.63
C SER A 9 0.79 -12.87 -19.58
N GLU A 10 -0.26 -13.20 -20.31
CA GLU A 10 -0.94 -12.26 -21.21
C GLU A 10 -1.45 -11.02 -20.48
N TYR A 11 -1.89 -11.18 -19.23
CA TYR A 11 -2.31 -10.06 -18.38
C TYR A 11 -1.16 -9.09 -18.08
N THR A 12 0.04 -9.59 -17.80
CA THR A 12 1.20 -8.72 -17.55
C THR A 12 1.58 -7.94 -18.79
N LYS A 13 1.56 -8.59 -19.97
CA LYS A 13 1.80 -7.93 -21.25
C LYS A 13 0.77 -6.85 -21.53
N PHE A 14 -0.52 -7.17 -21.32
CA PHE A 14 -1.63 -6.23 -21.48
C PHE A 14 -1.47 -5.02 -20.57
N MET A 15 -1.27 -5.22 -19.26
CA MET A 15 -1.15 -4.13 -18.30
C MET A 15 0.04 -3.22 -18.63
N ARG A 16 1.17 -3.80 -19.07
CA ARG A 16 2.33 -3.00 -19.50
C ARG A 16 2.00 -2.14 -20.72
N ALA A 17 1.41 -2.73 -21.75
CA ALA A 17 1.05 -2.00 -22.96
C ALA A 17 0.02 -0.91 -22.68
N TRP A 18 -0.95 -1.19 -21.82
CA TRP A 18 -1.97 -0.22 -21.41
C TRP A 18 -1.37 0.95 -20.63
N LEU A 19 -0.51 0.69 -19.64
CA LEU A 19 0.15 1.75 -18.86
C LEU A 19 1.10 2.62 -19.70
N GLN A 20 1.68 2.07 -20.77
CA GLN A 20 2.46 2.87 -21.72
C GLN A 20 1.58 3.86 -22.51
N GLN A 21 0.34 3.48 -22.79
CA GLN A 21 -0.64 4.33 -23.47
C GLN A 21 -1.34 5.31 -22.52
N HIS A 22 -1.35 5.01 -21.22
CA HIS A 22 -2.07 5.74 -20.18
C HIS A 22 -1.15 6.16 -19.02
N PRO A 23 -0.15 7.03 -19.25
CA PRO A 23 0.80 7.44 -18.22
C PRO A 23 0.15 8.17 -17.04
N GLU A 24 -1.00 8.82 -17.23
CA GLU A 24 -1.79 9.48 -16.16
C GLU A 24 -2.23 8.51 -15.07
N GLN A 25 -2.34 7.22 -15.40
CA GLN A 25 -2.77 6.18 -14.47
C GLN A 25 -1.66 5.81 -13.49
N ILE A 26 -0.40 6.15 -13.77
CA ILE A 26 0.71 6.01 -12.83
C ILE A 26 0.51 6.94 -11.63
N ASP A 27 0.02 8.15 -11.86
CA ASP A 27 -0.29 9.10 -10.79
C ASP A 27 -1.52 8.66 -9.98
N GLU A 28 -2.55 8.14 -10.66
CA GLU A 28 -3.72 7.55 -10.00
C GLU A 28 -3.34 6.35 -9.12
N GLN A 29 -2.44 5.47 -9.59
CA GLN A 29 -1.93 4.34 -8.79
C GLN A 29 -1.21 4.81 -7.52
N GLN A 30 -0.41 5.86 -7.62
CA GLN A 30 0.29 6.42 -6.47
C GLN A 30 -0.70 7.02 -5.46
N ARG A 31 -1.68 7.80 -5.92
CA ARG A 31 -2.74 8.37 -5.05
C ARG A 31 -3.59 7.27 -4.40
N GLY A 32 -3.96 6.25 -5.16
CA GLY A 32 -4.72 5.10 -4.65
C GLY A 32 -3.95 4.32 -3.59
N ARG A 33 -2.64 4.10 -3.79
CA ARG A 33 -1.75 3.49 -2.80
C ARG A 33 -1.66 4.35 -1.53
N ALA A 34 -1.51 5.67 -1.66
CA ALA A 34 -1.42 6.56 -0.52
C ALA A 34 -2.69 6.59 0.34
N LEU A 35 -3.86 6.42 -0.29
CA LEU A 35 -5.13 6.42 0.44
C LEU A 35 -5.25 5.21 1.40
N TRP A 36 -4.76 4.04 1.02
CA TRP A 36 -4.97 2.79 1.78
C TRP A 36 -3.71 2.26 2.46
N TRP A 37 -2.55 2.41 1.83
CA TRP A 37 -1.30 1.77 2.22
C TRP A 37 -0.28 2.77 2.75
N ASP A 38 0.00 3.84 2.01
CA ASP A 38 1.01 4.82 2.43
C ASP A 38 0.37 5.86 3.36
N ARG A 39 0.07 5.44 4.59
CA ARG A 39 -0.22 6.41 5.65
C ARG A 39 1.06 7.21 5.90
N GLY A 40 1.06 8.48 5.48
CA GLY A 40 2.17 9.39 5.71
C GLY A 40 2.56 9.48 7.18
N ASN A 41 3.74 10.05 7.44
CA ASN A 41 4.17 10.34 8.80
C ASN A 41 3.14 11.28 9.46
N LEU A 42 2.72 10.90 10.65
CA LEU A 42 1.84 11.74 11.45
C LEU A 42 2.60 12.96 11.92
N THR A 43 1.91 14.09 11.92
CA THR A 43 2.37 15.30 12.60
C THR A 43 2.51 15.04 14.12
N PRO A 44 3.34 15.83 14.82
CA PRO A 44 3.44 15.75 16.28
C PRO A 44 2.09 15.88 17.00
N GLU A 45 1.19 16.70 16.48
CA GLU A 45 -0.17 16.90 17.03
C GLU A 45 -1.03 15.64 16.87
N GLU A 46 -1.03 15.02 15.69
CA GLU A 46 -1.76 13.76 15.43
C GLU A 46 -1.22 12.60 16.28
N LEU A 47 0.10 12.56 16.50
CA LEU A 47 0.73 11.61 17.42
C LEU A 47 0.24 11.82 18.86
N ALA A 48 0.24 13.06 19.34
CA ALA A 48 -0.25 13.39 20.68
C ALA A 48 -1.73 13.02 20.85
N ARG A 49 -2.56 13.31 19.84
CA ARG A 49 -3.99 12.95 19.84
C ARG A 49 -4.20 11.44 19.86
N ARG A 50 -3.43 10.66 19.10
CA ARG A 50 -3.51 9.19 19.11
C ARG A 50 -3.05 8.61 20.44
N ALA A 51 -1.99 9.18 21.04
CA ALA A 51 -1.52 8.78 22.36
C ALA A 51 -2.57 9.04 23.45
N ALA A 52 -3.25 10.19 23.40
CA ALA A 52 -4.31 10.54 24.34
C ALA A 52 -5.54 9.62 24.24
N MET A 53 -5.79 9.04 23.06
CA MET A 53 -6.92 8.13 22.78
C MET A 53 -6.54 6.65 22.91
N ARG A 54 -5.33 6.33 23.36
CA ARG A 54 -4.82 4.96 23.37
C ARG A 54 -5.39 4.19 24.57
N GLU A 55 -6.25 3.21 24.30
CA GLU A 55 -6.69 2.22 25.29
C GLU A 55 -5.63 1.09 25.43
N PRO A 56 -5.35 0.59 26.64
CA PRO A 56 -4.50 -0.58 26.83
C PRO A 56 -5.10 -1.80 26.11
N GLN A 57 -4.38 -2.32 25.12
CA GLN A 57 -4.76 -3.58 24.50
C GLN A 57 -4.42 -4.74 25.45
N LYS A 58 -5.37 -5.67 25.63
CA LYS A 58 -5.11 -6.92 26.35
C LYS A 58 -3.92 -7.66 25.73
N ALA A 59 -3.09 -8.28 26.56
CA ALA A 59 -1.94 -9.07 26.11
C ALA A 59 -2.36 -10.24 25.19
N TYR A 60 -3.57 -10.76 25.40
CA TYR A 60 -4.15 -11.79 24.55
C TYR A 60 -5.64 -11.52 24.29
N TYR A 61 -6.02 -11.48 23.01
CA TYR A 61 -7.38 -11.08 22.59
C TYR A 61 -8.46 -12.08 23.01
N TYR A 62 -8.09 -13.37 23.13
CA TYR A 62 -8.99 -14.46 23.49
C TYR A 62 -8.88 -14.88 24.96
N ASP A 63 -8.32 -14.03 25.81
CA ASP A 63 -8.31 -14.31 27.24
C ASP A 63 -9.75 -14.20 27.79
N VAL A 64 -10.33 -15.36 28.07
CA VAL A 64 -11.68 -15.57 28.63
C VAL A 64 -11.52 -15.90 30.11
N ASN A 65 -11.28 -14.87 30.92
CA ASN A 65 -11.50 -14.97 32.37
C ASN A 65 -12.97 -14.74 32.71
#